data_AF-A0A1A8CR09-F1
#
_entry.id   AF-A0A1A8CR09-F1
#
_cell.length_a   1.000
_cell.length_b   1.000
_cell.length_c   1.000
_cell.angle_alpha   90.00
_cell.angle_beta   90.00
_cell.angle_gamma   90.00
#
_symmetry.space_group_name_H-M   'P 1'
#
loop_
_entity.id
_entity.type
_entity.pdbx_description
1 polymer ?
#
loop_
_entity_poly.entity_id
_entity_poly.type
_entity_poly.pdbx_seq_one_letter_code
_entity_poly.pdbx_strand_id
1 'polypeptide(L)'
;MLLRIILSEDDIRRITLDSLPEDVQNFESILKAKLGLDLDFVIQYQDPDFDNDLCNLTCMSDLPKDKATLKVCIKKNESYHTDSTLDTASLSSSSLDEGPSGTKTRQLPQPFIIPSFSFDVELQLKKGNEAFHHDGTLLDISKNMKSDILDKLAEAIYVHNPYPTREDYDLVAQALIQQHPCLKEPGSVHGWYCWKFSLKFKMGNFRQKMRVAGCSEVGVNARGSGLPSKKLKRAKKSEVNFLPSFPEGKGEPDLERERSAMIVEMTKRKVDWKQVGEMMNITFPLRRKEIVENQPLAAEVKEGWPALFKEQQIEAEFARLTSVDLKKSFFSGLDQHLPRFLELFKAKSGKSAGLSRQLKCLDDSSILRKRSVVLPDDPSNAFKTVQAIDEEATFTRGMQVGVLLVKDGEDIIATSVILEEQVVLPDVEDIPHAIALLMGLLFAFNIDYPKELRYTFEVFQKVLMNIGG
;
A
#
# COMPACT_ATOMS: atom_id res chain seq x y z
N MET A 1 -4.43 -12.48 39.23
CA MET A 1 -4.85 -12.49 37.80
C MET A 1 -4.76 -13.90 37.23
N LEU A 2 -5.75 -14.30 36.42
CA LEU A 2 -5.79 -15.61 35.74
C LEU A 2 -5.34 -15.49 34.28
N LEU A 3 -4.30 -16.22 33.90
CA LEU A 3 -3.73 -16.19 32.56
C LEU A 3 -3.95 -17.53 31.84
N ARG A 4 -4.48 -17.45 30.63
CA ARG A 4 -4.51 -18.56 29.66
C ARG A 4 -3.39 -18.33 28.66
N ILE A 5 -2.32 -19.12 28.73
CA ILE A 5 -1.13 -18.94 27.89
C ILE A 5 -1.10 -19.99 26.79
N ILE A 6 -1.03 -19.55 25.54
CA ILE A 6 -0.96 -20.36 24.34
C ILE A 6 0.50 -20.35 23.87
N LEU A 7 1.21 -21.48 24.00
CA LEU A 7 2.57 -21.67 23.47
C LEU A 7 2.51 -22.22 22.05
N SER A 8 1.59 -23.14 21.80
CA SER A 8 1.23 -23.70 20.50
C SER A 8 -0.26 -24.05 20.50
N GLU A 9 -0.81 -24.49 19.37
CA GLU A 9 -2.23 -24.90 19.30
C GLU A 9 -2.54 -26.08 20.24
N ASP A 10 -1.53 -26.91 20.55
CA ASP A 10 -1.64 -28.08 21.42
C ASP A 10 -1.13 -27.87 22.86
N ASP A 11 -0.38 -26.80 23.13
CA ASP A 11 0.16 -26.49 24.47
C ASP A 11 -0.43 -25.17 24.99
N ILE A 12 -1.52 -25.31 25.75
CA ILE A 12 -2.25 -24.20 26.36
C ILE A 12 -2.27 -24.40 27.87
N ARG A 13 -1.62 -23.48 28.60
CA ARG A 13 -1.43 -23.59 30.04
C ARG A 13 -2.21 -22.52 30.80
N ARG A 14 -2.66 -22.88 32.00
CA ARG A 14 -3.30 -21.95 32.92
C ARG A 14 -2.29 -21.54 33.99
N ILE A 15 -2.01 -20.24 34.11
CA ILE A 15 -1.14 -19.67 35.14
C ILE A 15 -1.95 -18.72 36.01
N THR A 16 -1.69 -18.76 37.32
CA THR A 16 -2.19 -17.76 38.27
C THR A 16 -1.02 -16.91 38.74
N LEU A 17 -1.21 -15.59 38.75
CA LEU A 17 -0.29 -14.61 39.31
C LEU A 17 -0.96 -13.87 40.47
N ASP A 18 -0.24 -13.76 41.57
CA ASP A 18 -0.74 -13.12 42.80
C ASP A 18 -0.79 -11.60 42.66
N SER A 19 0.19 -11.02 41.95
CA SER A 19 0.23 -9.60 41.55
C SER A 19 0.76 -9.46 40.12
N LEU A 20 0.27 -8.45 39.38
CA LEU A 20 0.88 -8.07 38.10
C LEU A 20 2.17 -7.28 38.37
N PRO A 21 3.29 -7.59 37.68
CA PRO A 21 4.48 -6.75 37.71
C PRO A 21 4.22 -5.39 37.01
N GLU A 22 5.03 -4.39 37.34
CA GLU A 22 4.88 -3.02 36.83
C GLU A 22 5.32 -2.86 35.37
N ASP A 23 6.23 -3.74 34.91
CA ASP A 23 6.89 -3.68 33.61
C ASP A 23 6.81 -5.02 32.86
N VAL A 24 6.79 -4.91 31.53
CA VAL A 24 6.69 -6.07 30.63
C VAL A 24 7.93 -6.97 30.72
N GLN A 25 9.11 -6.43 31.04
CA GLN A 25 10.35 -7.21 31.17
C GLN A 25 10.35 -8.14 32.40
N ASN A 26 9.89 -7.66 33.56
CA ASN A 26 9.71 -8.55 34.72
C ASN A 26 8.59 -9.57 34.47
N PHE A 27 7.53 -9.19 33.72
CA PHE A 27 6.49 -10.12 33.31
C PHE A 27 7.02 -11.26 32.42
N GLU A 28 7.85 -10.94 31.43
CA GLU A 28 8.55 -11.92 30.59
C GLU A 28 9.41 -12.87 31.43
N SER A 29 10.16 -12.34 32.42
CA SER A 29 11.01 -13.14 33.29
C SER A 29 10.21 -14.12 34.16
N ILE A 30 9.06 -13.68 34.71
CA ILE A 30 8.14 -14.54 35.46
C ILE A 30 7.57 -15.64 34.56
N LEU A 31 7.21 -15.30 33.32
CA LEU A 31 6.71 -16.28 32.35
C LEU A 31 7.79 -17.29 31.94
N LYS A 32 9.03 -16.86 31.70
CA LYS A 32 10.18 -17.75 31.45
C LYS A 32 10.33 -18.78 32.58
N ALA A 33 10.33 -18.32 33.83
CA ALA A 33 10.47 -19.18 35.00
C ALA A 33 9.28 -20.15 35.19
N LYS A 34 8.04 -19.68 35.05
CA LYS A 34 6.86 -20.53 35.25
C LYS A 34 6.58 -21.49 34.09
N LEU A 35 6.97 -21.13 32.86
CA LEU A 35 6.76 -21.95 31.67
C LEU A 35 7.95 -22.86 31.34
N GLY A 36 9.12 -22.63 31.97
CA GLY A 36 10.35 -23.36 31.71
C GLY A 36 10.94 -23.04 30.33
N LEU A 37 10.83 -21.79 29.89
CA LEU A 37 11.31 -21.34 28.58
C LEU A 37 12.67 -20.68 28.72
N ASP A 38 13.67 -21.20 28.01
CA ASP A 38 15.04 -20.66 27.97
C ASP A 38 15.32 -19.79 26.73
N LEU A 39 14.26 -19.45 25.99
CA LEU A 39 14.33 -18.71 24.72
C LEU A 39 13.67 -17.34 24.85
N ASP A 40 14.14 -16.37 24.06
CA ASP A 40 13.47 -15.09 23.93
C ASP A 40 12.17 -15.24 23.15
N PHE A 41 11.12 -14.56 23.62
CA PHE A 41 9.79 -14.62 23.01
C PHE A 41 9.13 -13.25 23.02
N VAL A 42 8.06 -13.12 22.23
CA VAL A 42 7.14 -11.99 22.23
C VAL A 42 5.82 -12.44 22.84
N ILE A 43 5.26 -11.62 23.72
CA ILE A 43 3.94 -11.85 24.32
C ILE A 43 2.89 -11.09 23.51
N GLN A 44 1.83 -11.79 23.11
CA GLN A 44 0.62 -11.21 22.55
C GLN A 44 -0.55 -11.45 23.50
N TYR A 45 -1.52 -10.53 23.56
CA TYR A 45 -2.75 -10.69 24.32
C TYR A 45 -3.97 -10.56 23.42
N GLN A 46 -5.09 -11.16 23.82
CA GLN A 46 -6.36 -10.93 23.15
C GLN A 46 -6.94 -9.60 23.61
N ASP A 47 -7.09 -8.66 22.68
CA ASP A 47 -7.61 -7.33 22.96
C ASP A 47 -9.15 -7.30 22.82
N PRO A 48 -9.91 -7.02 23.89
CA PRO A 48 -11.37 -6.90 23.82
C PRO A 48 -11.88 -5.81 22.88
N ASP A 49 -11.09 -4.75 22.64
CA ASP A 49 -11.48 -3.62 21.79
C ASP A 49 -11.30 -3.93 20.29
N PHE A 50 -10.60 -5.02 19.95
CA PHE A 50 -10.41 -5.53 18.58
C PHE A 50 -10.97 -6.94 18.39
N ASP A 51 -12.20 -7.18 18.84
CA ASP A 51 -12.90 -8.47 18.65
C ASP A 51 -12.14 -9.71 19.20
N ASN A 52 -11.23 -9.52 20.17
CA ASN A 52 -10.32 -10.52 20.74
C ASN A 52 -9.20 -11.02 19.80
N ASP A 53 -8.83 -10.23 18.79
CA ASP A 53 -7.62 -10.46 17.99
C ASP A 53 -6.34 -10.29 18.84
N LEU A 54 -5.25 -10.89 18.35
CA LEU A 54 -3.96 -10.93 19.07
C LEU A 54 -3.14 -9.66 18.79
N CYS A 55 -2.88 -8.89 19.84
CA CYS A 55 -2.05 -7.69 19.83
C CYS A 55 -0.74 -7.91 20.62
N ASN A 56 0.38 -7.31 20.20
CA ASN A 56 1.62 -7.39 20.96
C ASN A 56 1.48 -6.62 22.27
N LEU A 57 1.89 -7.24 23.39
CA LEU A 57 1.86 -6.61 24.69
C LEU A 57 3.05 -5.65 24.83
N THR A 58 2.81 -4.35 24.83
CA THR A 58 3.83 -3.30 25.01
C THR A 58 3.69 -2.58 26.35
N CYS A 59 2.50 -2.56 26.96
CA CYS A 59 2.26 -2.01 28.29
C CYS A 59 1.44 -2.97 29.16
N MET A 60 1.78 -3.09 30.45
CA MET A 60 1.03 -3.92 31.40
C MET A 60 -0.41 -3.41 31.65
N SER A 61 -0.65 -2.12 31.41
CA SER A 61 -1.97 -1.47 31.50
C SER A 61 -2.99 -2.02 30.50
N ASP A 62 -2.52 -2.63 29.42
CA ASP A 62 -3.34 -3.10 28.31
C ASP A 62 -4.02 -4.45 28.64
N LEU A 63 -3.57 -5.12 29.71
CA LEU A 63 -4.15 -6.38 30.13
C LEU A 63 -5.44 -6.17 30.95
N PRO A 64 -6.52 -6.94 30.67
CA PRO A 64 -7.72 -6.90 31.48
C PRO A 64 -7.45 -7.27 32.94
N LYS A 65 -8.13 -6.59 33.88
CA LYS A 65 -7.83 -6.65 35.33
C LYS A 65 -7.95 -8.04 35.97
N ASP A 66 -8.87 -8.87 35.49
CA ASP A 66 -9.22 -10.14 36.15
C ASP A 66 -8.59 -11.37 35.46
N LYS A 67 -8.70 -11.45 34.14
CA LYS A 67 -8.25 -12.58 33.32
C LYS A 67 -7.79 -12.14 31.94
N ALA A 68 -6.75 -12.76 31.40
CA ALA A 68 -6.27 -12.51 30.05
C ALA A 68 -5.86 -13.80 29.34
N THR A 69 -6.04 -13.82 28.01
CA THR A 69 -5.47 -14.86 27.14
C THR A 69 -4.23 -14.29 26.48
N LEU A 70 -3.10 -14.98 26.63
CA LEU A 70 -1.82 -14.60 26.06
C LEU A 70 -1.36 -15.65 25.05
N LYS A 71 -0.68 -15.24 24.00
CA LYS A 71 0.06 -16.10 23.09
C LYS A 71 1.54 -15.75 23.14
N VAL A 72 2.38 -16.76 23.36
CA VAL A 72 3.84 -16.59 23.45
C VAL A 72 4.46 -17.06 22.15
N CYS A 73 5.11 -16.15 21.43
CA CYS A 73 5.75 -16.41 20.15
C CYS A 73 7.27 -16.41 20.33
N ILE A 74 7.91 -17.59 20.26
CA ILE A 74 9.37 -17.72 20.39
C ILE A 74 10.07 -16.98 19.24
N LYS A 75 10.98 -16.07 19.57
CA LYS A 75 11.86 -15.42 18.60
C LYS A 75 12.88 -16.46 18.13
N LYS A 76 12.82 -16.88 16.87
CA LYS A 76 13.90 -17.66 16.25
C LYS A 76 15.09 -16.73 16.05
N ASN A 77 16.09 -16.81 16.93
CA ASN A 77 17.40 -16.22 16.65
C ASN A 77 18.08 -17.05 15.56
N GLU A 78 18.26 -16.49 14.37
CA GLU A 78 19.23 -17.00 13.40
C GLU A 78 20.64 -16.71 13.95
N SER A 79 21.17 -17.61 14.78
CA SER A 79 22.58 -17.58 15.17
C SER A 79 23.39 -18.45 14.22
N TYR A 80 24.28 -17.81 13.46
CA TYR A 80 25.42 -18.48 12.84
C TYR A 80 26.29 -19.11 13.94
N HIS A 81 26.25 -20.43 14.06
CA HIS A 81 27.28 -21.17 14.78
C HIS A 81 27.74 -22.35 13.92
N THR A 82 28.93 -22.18 13.37
CA THR A 82 29.90 -23.25 13.13
C THR A 82 30.19 -23.94 14.47
N ASP A 83 29.90 -25.23 14.61
CA ASP A 83 30.95 -26.19 14.95
C ASP A 83 30.53 -27.64 14.75
N SER A 84 31.54 -28.41 14.36
CA SER A 84 31.53 -29.81 13.98
C SER A 84 31.33 -30.76 15.15
N THR A 85 30.63 -31.89 14.91
CA THR A 85 31.14 -33.23 15.27
C THR A 85 30.50 -34.31 14.39
N LEU A 86 31.36 -35.19 13.90
CA LEU A 86 31.14 -36.33 13.02
C LEU A 86 30.45 -37.51 13.73
N ASP A 87 29.57 -38.22 13.02
CA ASP A 87 29.73 -39.66 12.71
C ASP A 87 28.66 -40.09 11.68
N THR A 88 29.02 -40.28 10.41
CA THR A 88 29.46 -41.53 9.74
C THR A 88 28.33 -42.53 9.47
N ALA A 89 27.76 -42.50 8.25
CA ALA A 89 27.67 -43.66 7.35
C ALA A 89 27.21 -43.24 5.94
N SER A 90 28.16 -43.35 5.01
CA SER A 90 28.15 -43.46 3.54
C SER A 90 26.80 -43.65 2.82
N LEU A 91 26.57 -43.08 1.63
CA LEU A 91 27.23 -43.50 0.38
C LEU A 91 27.34 -42.38 -0.69
N SER A 92 28.57 -42.22 -1.16
CA SER A 92 29.03 -41.98 -2.55
C SER A 92 28.61 -40.71 -3.30
N SER A 93 29.55 -39.76 -3.26
CA SER A 93 29.77 -38.65 -4.19
C SER A 93 30.13 -39.07 -5.62
N SER A 94 29.70 -38.27 -6.60
CA SER A 94 30.54 -37.96 -7.76
C SER A 94 30.33 -36.50 -8.21
N SER A 95 31.40 -35.72 -7.99
CA SER A 95 31.89 -34.55 -8.74
C SER A 95 31.02 -33.29 -8.89
N LEU A 96 31.44 -32.26 -8.16
CA LEU A 96 31.42 -30.87 -8.59
C LEU A 96 32.33 -30.70 -9.82
N ASP A 97 31.83 -30.02 -10.84
CA ASP A 97 32.64 -29.32 -11.84
C ASP A 97 32.13 -27.87 -11.89
N GLU A 98 33.05 -26.91 -11.76
CA GLU A 98 32.79 -25.47 -11.80
C GLU A 98 32.74 -24.92 -13.24
N GLY A 99 31.63 -24.22 -13.54
CA GLY A 99 31.51 -23.12 -14.51
C GLY A 99 31.35 -23.47 -16.01
N PRO A 100 30.98 -22.50 -16.87
CA PRO A 100 29.83 -21.57 -16.83
C PRO A 100 28.87 -21.83 -18.03
N SER A 101 27.63 -21.35 -17.96
CA SER A 101 26.59 -21.48 -19.02
C SER A 101 26.06 -22.90 -19.28
N GLY A 102 24.90 -23.20 -18.71
CA GLY A 102 24.10 -24.35 -19.08
C GLY A 102 22.69 -24.20 -18.52
N THR A 103 21.75 -23.82 -19.37
CA THR A 103 20.31 -23.91 -19.14
C THR A 103 19.94 -25.33 -18.73
N LYS A 104 19.94 -25.64 -17.42
CA LYS A 104 19.19 -26.79 -16.91
C LYS A 104 17.72 -26.44 -17.06
N THR A 105 17.08 -27.02 -18.07
CA THR A 105 15.62 -27.05 -18.20
C THR A 105 15.05 -27.61 -16.90
N ARG A 106 14.54 -26.73 -16.05
CA ARG A 106 13.87 -27.07 -14.79
C ARG A 106 12.48 -27.64 -15.11
N GLN A 107 12.44 -28.91 -15.48
CA GLN A 107 11.19 -29.63 -15.75
C GLN A 107 10.69 -30.29 -14.47
N LEU A 108 9.36 -30.31 -14.27
CA LEU A 108 8.73 -31.04 -13.17
C LEU A 108 8.92 -32.55 -13.37
N PRO A 109 9.04 -33.33 -12.27
CA PRO A 109 9.10 -34.78 -12.36
C PRO A 109 7.82 -35.35 -12.99
N GLN A 110 7.98 -36.38 -13.81
CA GLN A 110 6.88 -37.16 -14.38
C GLN A 110 7.01 -38.63 -13.96
N PRO A 111 6.09 -39.18 -13.14
CA PRO A 111 4.92 -38.52 -12.57
C PRO A 111 5.28 -37.49 -11.47
N PHE A 112 4.46 -36.45 -11.32
CA PHE A 112 4.62 -35.49 -10.23
C PHE A 112 4.20 -36.15 -8.91
N ILE A 113 5.05 -36.05 -7.90
CA ILE A 113 4.80 -36.65 -6.57
C ILE A 113 4.00 -35.64 -5.74
N ILE A 114 2.81 -36.03 -5.28
CA ILE A 114 2.00 -35.19 -4.39
C ILE A 114 2.66 -35.18 -3.00
N PRO A 115 2.98 -33.99 -2.45
CA PRO A 115 3.55 -33.87 -1.12
C PRO A 115 2.53 -34.29 -0.06
N SER A 116 3.00 -34.65 1.14
CA SER A 116 2.10 -34.83 2.27
C SER A 116 1.47 -33.51 2.70
N PHE A 117 0.17 -33.57 3.00
CA PHE A 117 -0.59 -32.44 3.52
C PHE A 117 -0.55 -32.41 5.05
N SER A 118 -1.20 -31.41 5.64
CA SER A 118 -1.41 -31.39 7.09
C SER A 118 -2.16 -32.65 7.56
N PHE A 119 -1.91 -33.06 8.80
CA PHE A 119 -2.39 -34.35 9.33
C PHE A 119 -3.92 -34.49 9.28
N ASP A 120 -4.65 -33.42 9.58
CA ASP A 120 -6.10 -33.37 9.50
C ASP A 120 -6.60 -33.50 8.06
N VAL A 121 -5.94 -32.82 7.12
CA VAL A 121 -6.25 -32.90 5.68
C VAL A 121 -6.00 -34.31 5.15
N GLU A 122 -4.89 -34.94 5.49
CA GLU A 122 -4.60 -36.34 5.13
C GLU A 122 -5.66 -37.31 5.66
N LEU A 123 -6.10 -37.12 6.91
CA LEU A 123 -7.15 -37.94 7.51
C LEU A 123 -8.50 -37.77 6.79
N GLN A 124 -8.84 -36.53 6.42
CA GLN A 124 -10.05 -36.23 5.64
C GLN A 124 -9.97 -36.79 4.22
N LEU A 125 -8.82 -36.66 3.55
CA LEU A 125 -8.60 -37.22 2.21
C LEU A 125 -8.68 -38.75 2.22
N LYS A 126 -8.15 -39.40 3.26
CA LYS A 126 -8.26 -40.85 3.42
C LYS A 126 -9.71 -41.29 3.55
N LYS A 127 -10.46 -40.68 4.47
CA LYS A 127 -11.91 -40.96 4.65
C LYS A 127 -12.71 -40.66 3.38
N GLY A 128 -12.41 -39.54 2.71
CA GLY A 128 -13.04 -39.15 1.46
C GLY A 128 -12.77 -40.13 0.32
N ASN A 129 -11.54 -40.61 0.18
CA ASN A 129 -11.19 -41.64 -0.80
C ASN A 129 -11.87 -42.98 -0.49
N GLU A 130 -11.94 -43.38 0.78
CA GLU A 130 -12.68 -44.59 1.20
C GLU A 130 -14.15 -44.50 0.81
N ALA A 131 -14.82 -43.37 1.08
CA ALA A 131 -16.19 -43.13 0.65
C ALA A 131 -16.33 -43.13 -0.88
N PHE A 132 -15.44 -42.44 -1.59
CA PHE A 132 -15.43 -42.43 -3.06
C PHE A 132 -15.28 -43.83 -3.67
N HIS A 133 -14.45 -44.69 -3.10
CA HIS A 133 -14.30 -46.07 -3.56
C HIS A 133 -15.51 -46.95 -3.22
N HIS A 134 -16.25 -46.61 -2.17
CA HIS A 134 -17.43 -47.36 -1.74
C HIS A 134 -18.66 -47.04 -2.61
N ASP A 135 -18.97 -45.77 -2.85
CA ASP A 135 -20.21 -45.35 -3.52
C ASP A 135 -20.03 -44.18 -4.52
N GLY A 136 -18.79 -43.73 -4.77
CA GLY A 136 -18.50 -42.62 -5.67
C GLY A 136 -18.73 -41.24 -5.04
N THR A 137 -18.99 -41.15 -3.73
CA THR A 137 -19.20 -39.87 -3.04
C THR A 137 -17.96 -39.00 -3.12
N LEU A 138 -18.16 -37.76 -3.57
CA LEU A 138 -17.12 -36.73 -3.61
C LEU A 138 -17.01 -36.04 -2.25
N LEU A 139 -15.79 -35.67 -1.88
CA LEU A 139 -15.53 -34.97 -0.63
C LEU A 139 -15.94 -33.50 -0.75
N ASP A 140 -16.71 -33.00 0.22
CA ASP A 140 -16.95 -31.57 0.35
C ASP A 140 -15.74 -30.88 0.99
N ILE A 141 -15.12 -29.95 0.25
CA ILE A 141 -13.81 -29.39 0.61
C ILE A 141 -14.02 -28.02 1.26
N SER A 142 -13.62 -27.91 2.53
CA SER A 142 -13.62 -26.62 3.24
C SER A 142 -12.58 -25.65 2.65
N LYS A 143 -12.80 -24.34 2.82
CA LYS A 143 -11.86 -23.30 2.34
C LYS A 143 -10.44 -23.48 2.91
N ASN A 144 -10.32 -23.89 4.18
CA ASN A 144 -9.05 -24.08 4.85
C ASN A 144 -8.30 -25.29 4.29
N MET A 145 -8.99 -26.43 4.16
CA MET A 145 -8.44 -27.65 3.55
C MET A 145 -7.95 -27.39 2.12
N LYS A 146 -8.74 -26.67 1.32
CA LYS A 146 -8.34 -26.29 -0.04
C LYS A 146 -7.09 -25.42 -0.06
N SER A 147 -6.95 -24.47 0.87
CA SER A 147 -5.75 -23.63 0.93
C SER A 147 -4.51 -24.44 1.30
N ASP A 148 -4.60 -25.35 2.28
CA ASP A 148 -3.48 -26.21 2.70
C ASP A 148 -2.94 -27.06 1.55
N ILE A 149 -3.85 -27.75 0.83
CA ILE A 149 -3.49 -28.53 -0.36
C ILE A 149 -2.77 -27.66 -1.39
N LEU A 150 -3.30 -26.47 -1.67
CA LEU A 150 -2.71 -25.57 -2.66
C LEU A 150 -1.37 -24.97 -2.19
N ASP A 151 -1.19 -24.69 -0.90
CA ASP A 151 0.05 -24.20 -0.32
C ASP A 151 1.16 -25.24 -0.46
N LYS A 152 0.89 -26.50 -0.09
CA LYS A 152 1.85 -27.61 -0.19
C LYS A 152 2.21 -27.93 -1.63
N LEU A 153 1.23 -27.93 -2.53
CA LEU A 153 1.50 -28.12 -3.96
C LEU A 153 2.32 -26.95 -4.54
N ALA A 154 2.03 -25.71 -4.16
CA ALA A 154 2.79 -24.56 -4.62
C ALA A 154 4.25 -24.61 -4.16
N GLU A 155 4.50 -25.01 -2.91
CA GLU A 155 5.84 -25.23 -2.38
C GLU A 155 6.60 -26.31 -3.17
N ALA A 156 5.98 -27.48 -3.37
CA ALA A 156 6.57 -28.58 -4.13
C ALA A 156 6.85 -28.20 -5.60
N ILE A 157 5.92 -27.51 -6.26
CA ILE A 157 6.12 -27.01 -7.62
C ILE A 157 7.29 -26.03 -7.66
N TYR A 158 7.35 -25.08 -6.72
CA TYR A 158 8.33 -24.00 -6.72
C TYR A 158 9.77 -24.51 -6.60
N VAL A 159 10.01 -25.57 -5.81
CA VAL A 159 11.32 -26.22 -5.67
C VAL A 159 11.85 -26.70 -7.03
N HIS A 160 10.97 -27.19 -7.90
CA HIS A 160 11.35 -27.69 -9.22
C HIS A 160 11.33 -26.59 -10.27
N ASN A 161 10.21 -25.89 -10.42
CA ASN A 161 10.02 -24.84 -11.42
C ASN A 161 9.27 -23.63 -10.81
N PRO A 162 9.97 -22.53 -10.48
CA PRO A 162 9.33 -21.29 -10.00
C PRO A 162 8.37 -20.65 -11.01
N TYR A 163 8.52 -20.95 -12.31
CA TYR A 163 7.69 -20.44 -13.42
C TYR A 163 7.05 -21.58 -14.22
N PRO A 164 6.06 -22.30 -13.65
CA PRO A 164 5.40 -23.41 -14.33
C PRO A 164 4.65 -22.97 -15.58
N THR A 165 4.72 -23.79 -16.63
CA THR A 165 3.93 -23.62 -17.86
C THR A 165 2.48 -24.06 -17.66
N ARG A 166 1.64 -23.91 -18.69
CA ARG A 166 0.24 -24.34 -18.62
C ARG A 166 0.15 -25.87 -18.45
N GLU A 167 1.04 -26.58 -19.12
CA GLU A 167 1.16 -28.04 -19.15
C GLU A 167 1.63 -28.57 -17.79
N ASP A 168 2.54 -27.84 -17.13
CA ASP A 168 2.99 -28.16 -15.77
C ASP A 168 1.83 -28.15 -14.75
N TYR A 169 0.94 -27.16 -14.82
CA TYR A 169 -0.26 -27.14 -13.97
C TYR A 169 -1.23 -28.28 -14.29
N ASP A 170 -1.30 -28.71 -15.55
CA ASP A 170 -2.15 -29.83 -15.96
C ASP A 170 -1.63 -31.15 -15.37
N LEU A 171 -0.32 -31.36 -15.40
CA LEU A 171 0.33 -32.53 -14.81
C LEU A 171 0.08 -32.62 -13.31
N VAL A 172 0.26 -31.52 -12.57
CA VAL A 172 0.08 -31.51 -11.11
C VAL A 172 -1.39 -31.72 -10.74
N ALA A 173 -2.32 -31.06 -11.44
CA ALA A 173 -3.75 -31.22 -11.17
C ALA A 173 -4.24 -32.65 -11.47
N GLN A 174 -3.70 -33.28 -12.52
CA GLN A 174 -3.97 -34.69 -12.82
C GLN A 174 -3.42 -35.62 -11.76
N ALA A 175 -2.17 -35.44 -11.33
CA ALA A 175 -1.56 -36.24 -10.28
C ALA A 175 -2.34 -36.15 -8.96
N LEU A 176 -2.83 -34.95 -8.61
CA LEU A 176 -3.64 -34.72 -7.40
C LEU A 176 -4.92 -35.55 -7.42
N ILE A 177 -5.66 -35.52 -8.53
CA ILE A 177 -6.93 -36.24 -8.67
C ILE A 177 -6.72 -37.76 -8.84
N GLN A 178 -5.59 -38.18 -9.42
CA GLN A 178 -5.24 -39.60 -9.50
C GLN A 178 -4.96 -40.19 -8.11
N GLN A 179 -4.26 -39.45 -7.25
CA GLN A 179 -3.96 -39.87 -5.88
C GLN A 179 -5.17 -39.70 -4.94
N HIS A 180 -5.98 -38.68 -5.15
CA HIS A 180 -7.17 -38.40 -4.35
C HIS A 180 -8.43 -38.23 -5.22
N PRO A 181 -9.01 -39.35 -5.71
CA PRO A 181 -10.21 -39.31 -6.55
C PRO A 181 -11.42 -38.63 -5.90
N CYS A 182 -11.49 -38.58 -4.57
CA CYS A 182 -12.56 -37.89 -3.85
C CYS A 182 -12.58 -36.36 -4.08
N LEU A 183 -11.49 -35.77 -4.61
CA LEU A 183 -11.38 -34.34 -4.91
C LEU A 183 -11.87 -33.96 -6.32
N LYS A 184 -12.42 -34.92 -7.09
CA LYS A 184 -12.94 -34.65 -8.44
C LYS A 184 -14.05 -33.61 -8.41
N GLU A 185 -14.02 -32.69 -9.35
CA GLU A 185 -15.07 -31.69 -9.50
C GLU A 185 -16.36 -32.30 -10.09
N PRO A 186 -17.53 -32.12 -9.46
CA PRO A 186 -18.79 -32.62 -9.99
C PRO A 186 -19.13 -31.92 -11.32
N GLY A 187 -19.50 -32.71 -12.33
CA GLY A 187 -19.89 -32.21 -13.65
C GLY A 187 -18.74 -31.79 -14.58
N SER A 188 -17.48 -31.97 -14.17
CA SER A 188 -16.31 -31.68 -15.00
C SER A 188 -15.87 -32.93 -15.77
N VAL A 189 -15.67 -32.80 -17.09
CA VAL A 189 -15.27 -33.92 -18.00
C VAL A 189 -13.99 -34.61 -17.50
N HIS A 190 -13.07 -33.84 -16.91
CA HIS A 190 -11.78 -34.37 -16.45
C HIS A 190 -11.60 -34.28 -14.92
N GLY A 191 -12.44 -33.51 -14.21
CA GLY A 191 -12.45 -33.45 -12.74
C GLY A 191 -11.32 -32.64 -12.07
N TRP A 192 -10.30 -32.19 -12.82
CA TRP A 192 -9.12 -31.49 -12.29
C TRP A 192 -8.97 -30.01 -12.74
N TYR A 193 -9.92 -29.49 -13.52
CA TYR A 193 -9.75 -28.20 -14.20
C TYR A 193 -9.71 -27.01 -13.23
N CYS A 194 -10.60 -26.90 -12.25
CA CYS A 194 -10.55 -25.77 -11.31
C CYS A 194 -9.37 -25.85 -10.33
N TRP A 195 -8.83 -27.05 -10.04
CA TRP A 195 -7.55 -27.23 -9.35
C TRP A 195 -6.39 -26.59 -10.12
N LYS A 196 -6.31 -26.80 -11.44
CA LYS A 196 -5.32 -26.13 -12.31
C LYS A 196 -5.36 -24.61 -12.16
N PHE A 197 -6.54 -23.99 -12.25
CA PHE A 197 -6.65 -22.53 -12.10
C PHE A 197 -6.29 -22.07 -10.69
N SER A 198 -6.76 -22.80 -9.68
CA SER A 198 -6.46 -22.49 -8.27
C SER A 198 -4.94 -22.52 -8.03
N LEU A 199 -4.23 -23.51 -8.57
CA LEU A 199 -2.78 -23.62 -8.52
C LEU A 199 -2.07 -22.46 -9.24
N LYS A 200 -2.56 -22.06 -10.42
CA LYS A 200 -2.00 -20.91 -11.16
C LYS A 200 -2.06 -19.62 -10.33
N PHE A 201 -3.20 -19.34 -9.70
CA PHE A 201 -3.35 -18.18 -8.82
C PHE A 201 -2.48 -18.31 -7.58
N LYS A 202 -2.46 -19.49 -6.94
CA LYS A 202 -1.65 -19.75 -5.75
C LYS A 202 -0.16 -19.58 -6.01
N MET A 203 0.35 -20.11 -7.13
CA MET A 203 1.75 -19.93 -7.54
C MET A 203 2.11 -18.47 -7.80
N GLY A 204 1.16 -17.65 -8.30
CA GLY A 204 1.33 -16.21 -8.40
C GLY A 204 1.59 -15.55 -7.05
N ASN A 205 0.75 -15.88 -6.06
CA ASN A 205 0.87 -15.37 -4.69
C ASN A 205 2.13 -15.92 -3.99
N PHE A 206 2.44 -17.20 -4.19
CA PHE A 206 3.62 -17.86 -3.61
C PHE A 206 4.91 -17.21 -4.12
N ARG A 207 5.03 -16.95 -5.43
CA ARG A 207 6.16 -16.18 -5.99
C ARG A 207 6.27 -14.78 -5.38
N GLN A 208 5.15 -14.10 -5.17
CA GLN A 208 5.16 -12.78 -4.53
C GLN A 208 5.64 -12.89 -3.07
N LYS A 209 5.21 -13.92 -2.34
CA LYS A 209 5.66 -14.21 -0.97
C LYS A 209 7.18 -14.49 -0.92
N MET A 210 7.68 -15.35 -1.80
CA MET A 210 9.12 -15.69 -1.89
C MET A 210 9.96 -14.47 -2.29
N ARG A 211 9.43 -13.57 -3.14
CA ARG A 211 10.08 -12.30 -3.48
C ARG A 211 10.21 -11.37 -2.28
N VAL A 212 9.15 -11.23 -1.48
CA VAL A 212 9.16 -10.40 -0.26
C VAL A 212 10.13 -10.97 0.79
N ALA A 213 10.28 -12.29 0.83
CA ALA A 213 11.22 -12.99 1.71
C ALA A 213 12.70 -12.93 1.24
N GLY A 214 13.01 -12.28 0.11
CA GLY A 214 14.40 -12.05 -0.33
C GLY A 214 15.00 -13.11 -1.27
N CYS A 215 14.21 -14.04 -1.84
CA CYS A 215 14.74 -15.05 -2.76
C CYS A 215 15.14 -14.45 -4.13
N SER A 216 16.44 -14.39 -4.40
CA SER A 216 17.07 -13.82 -5.61
C SER A 216 16.69 -14.52 -6.93
N GLU A 217 16.28 -15.78 -6.86
CA GLU A 217 15.93 -16.63 -8.02
C GLU A 217 14.67 -16.16 -8.78
N VAL A 218 13.79 -15.38 -8.14
CA VAL A 218 12.57 -14.78 -8.75
C VAL A 218 12.85 -13.39 -9.35
N GLY A 219 14.07 -12.86 -9.17
CA GLY A 219 14.51 -11.57 -9.73
C GLY A 219 15.19 -11.69 -11.10
N VAL A 220 15.83 -12.83 -11.38
CA VAL A 220 16.71 -12.98 -12.57
C VAL A 220 15.92 -13.23 -13.87
N ASN A 221 14.75 -13.87 -13.80
CA ASN A 221 13.99 -14.30 -14.99
C ASN A 221 12.94 -13.29 -15.49
N ALA A 222 12.90 -12.07 -14.95
CA ALA A 222 12.13 -10.96 -15.55
C ALA A 222 12.81 -10.35 -16.79
N ARG A 223 13.92 -10.94 -17.27
CA ARG A 223 14.66 -10.52 -18.46
C ARG A 223 14.19 -11.29 -19.70
N GLY A 224 12.91 -11.15 -20.02
CA GLY A 224 12.34 -11.61 -21.28
C GLY A 224 11.80 -10.43 -22.08
N SER A 225 12.59 -9.95 -23.04
CA SER A 225 12.28 -8.95 -24.09
C SER A 225 12.17 -7.47 -23.68
N GLY A 226 13.19 -6.70 -24.10
CA GLY A 226 13.19 -5.23 -24.26
C GLY A 226 13.32 -4.44 -22.97
N LEU A 227 14.28 -3.48 -22.90
CA LEU A 227 14.38 -2.52 -21.79
C LEU A 227 13.00 -1.86 -21.56
N PRO A 228 12.35 -2.07 -20.42
CA PRO A 228 11.30 -1.17 -19.97
C PRO A 228 11.97 -0.16 -19.03
N SER A 229 11.67 1.12 -19.17
CA SER A 229 11.85 2.04 -18.05
C SER A 229 11.20 1.40 -16.83
N LYS A 230 12.00 1.06 -15.82
CA LYS A 230 11.55 0.32 -14.63
C LYS A 230 10.51 1.18 -13.91
N LYS A 231 9.24 0.90 -14.14
CA LYS A 231 8.13 1.63 -13.52
C LYS A 231 8.11 1.28 -12.03
N LEU A 232 8.27 2.30 -11.20
CA LEU A 232 8.01 2.19 -9.79
C LEU A 232 6.57 1.69 -9.56
N LYS A 233 6.35 0.88 -8.52
CA LYS A 233 4.98 0.48 -8.14
C LYS A 233 4.18 1.75 -7.85
N ARG A 234 2.99 1.83 -8.44
CA ARG A 234 2.04 2.93 -8.23
C ARG A 234 1.02 2.49 -7.17
N ALA A 235 0.49 3.44 -6.41
CA ALA A 235 -0.56 3.14 -5.48
C ALA A 235 -1.76 2.55 -6.23
N LYS A 236 -2.43 1.56 -5.63
CA LYS A 236 -3.77 1.18 -6.08
C LYS A 236 -4.75 2.21 -5.52
N LYS A 237 -5.82 2.49 -6.27
CA LYS A 237 -6.82 3.52 -5.98
C LYS A 237 -7.13 3.62 -4.48
N SER A 238 -6.99 4.83 -3.92
CA SER A 238 -7.32 5.20 -2.53
C SER A 238 -6.37 4.75 -1.41
N GLU A 239 -5.19 4.22 -1.70
CA GLU A 239 -4.16 4.02 -0.65
C GLU A 239 -3.58 5.37 -0.21
N VAL A 240 -4.16 5.96 0.85
CA VAL A 240 -3.75 7.27 1.38
C VAL A 240 -2.27 7.22 1.84
N ASN A 241 -1.85 6.13 2.50
CA ASN A 241 -0.48 5.98 3.01
C ASN A 241 0.36 5.01 2.16
N PHE A 242 0.27 5.12 0.83
CA PHE A 242 1.09 4.29 -0.05
C PHE A 242 2.58 4.58 0.12
N LEU A 243 3.35 3.56 0.54
CA LEU A 243 4.81 3.57 0.63
C LEU A 243 5.39 2.62 -0.42
N PRO A 244 5.91 3.12 -1.55
CA PRO A 244 6.54 2.27 -2.55
C PRO A 244 7.91 1.76 -2.07
N SER A 245 8.28 0.56 -2.50
CA SER A 245 9.62 0.02 -2.26
C SER A 245 10.69 0.80 -3.04
N PHE A 246 11.90 0.85 -2.50
CA PHE A 246 13.04 1.47 -3.17
C PHE A 246 13.34 0.79 -4.51
N PRO A 247 13.93 1.53 -5.48
CA PRO A 247 14.34 0.93 -6.75
C PRO A 247 15.34 -0.21 -6.53
N GLU A 248 15.24 -1.23 -7.36
CA GLU A 248 16.08 -2.43 -7.26
C GLU A 248 17.58 -2.07 -7.31
N GLY A 249 18.31 -2.44 -6.26
CA GLY A 249 19.75 -2.18 -6.12
C GLY A 249 20.12 -0.77 -5.61
N LYS A 250 19.14 0.07 -5.24
CA LYS A 250 19.39 1.37 -4.60
C LYS A 250 19.00 1.33 -3.12
N GLY A 251 19.90 1.80 -2.26
CA GLY A 251 19.63 2.02 -0.83
C GLY A 251 19.17 3.46 -0.55
N GLU A 252 18.84 3.74 0.71
CA GLU A 252 18.54 5.10 1.18
C GLU A 252 19.66 6.11 0.85
N PRO A 253 20.96 5.79 1.05
CA PRO A 253 22.05 6.71 0.76
C PRO A 253 22.17 7.09 -0.73
N ASP A 254 21.77 6.18 -1.63
CA ASP A 254 21.78 6.46 -3.06
C ASP A 254 20.67 7.44 -3.44
N LEU A 255 19.48 7.28 -2.84
CA LEU A 255 18.35 8.18 -3.07
C LEU A 255 18.61 9.57 -2.46
N GLU A 256 19.29 9.64 -1.32
CA GLU A 256 19.67 10.91 -0.69
C GLU A 256 20.71 11.67 -1.55
N ARG A 257 21.61 10.95 -2.23
CA ARG A 257 22.52 11.55 -3.23
C ARG A 257 21.76 12.15 -4.40
N GLU A 258 20.73 11.45 -4.90
CA GLU A 258 19.87 11.93 -6.00
C GLU A 258 19.03 13.14 -5.56
N ARG A 259 18.53 13.16 -4.31
CA ARG A 259 17.87 14.32 -3.71
C ARG A 259 18.81 15.52 -3.66
N SER A 260 20.01 15.34 -3.15
CA SER A 260 21.04 16.39 -3.07
C SER A 260 21.36 16.97 -4.45
N ALA A 261 21.51 16.10 -5.46
CA ALA A 261 21.74 16.52 -6.84
C ALA A 261 20.55 17.33 -7.41
N MET A 262 19.32 16.94 -7.08
CA MET A 262 18.10 17.65 -7.50
C MET A 262 18.00 19.04 -6.85
N ILE A 263 18.32 19.17 -5.57
CA ILE A 263 18.36 20.48 -4.89
C ILE A 263 19.37 21.40 -5.60
N VAL A 264 20.57 20.90 -5.89
CA VAL A 264 21.59 21.68 -6.61
C VAL A 264 21.10 22.06 -8.01
N GLU A 265 20.49 21.14 -8.75
CA GLU A 265 19.95 21.42 -10.09
C GLU A 265 18.89 22.54 -10.06
N MET A 266 18.02 22.53 -9.05
CA MET A 266 16.97 23.54 -8.85
C MET A 266 17.51 24.95 -8.54
N THR A 267 18.79 25.09 -8.15
CA THR A 267 19.44 26.40 -7.94
C THR A 267 20.06 26.99 -9.21
N LYS A 268 20.14 26.22 -10.31
CA LYS A 268 20.75 26.69 -11.55
C LYS A 268 19.86 27.71 -12.25
N ARG A 269 20.49 28.69 -12.91
CA ARG A 269 19.77 29.67 -13.76
C ARG A 269 18.98 29.01 -14.89
N LYS A 270 19.53 27.92 -15.45
CA LYS A 270 18.90 27.10 -16.48
C LYS A 270 18.74 25.69 -15.94
N VAL A 271 17.56 25.40 -15.42
CA VAL A 271 17.20 24.10 -14.84
C VAL A 271 16.96 23.08 -15.96
N ASP A 272 17.58 21.90 -15.85
CA ASP A 272 17.26 20.75 -16.69
C ASP A 272 16.03 20.01 -16.13
N TRP A 273 14.85 20.38 -16.62
CA TRP A 273 13.59 19.77 -16.19
C TRP A 273 13.47 18.28 -16.48
N LYS A 274 14.18 17.78 -17.49
CA LYS A 274 14.20 16.34 -17.79
C LYS A 274 14.97 15.61 -16.69
N GLN A 275 16.14 16.12 -16.34
CA GLN A 275 16.95 15.58 -15.25
C GLN A 275 16.22 15.67 -13.91
N VAL A 276 15.60 16.82 -13.59
CA VAL A 276 14.79 16.98 -12.38
C VAL A 276 13.65 15.97 -12.34
N GLY A 277 12.94 15.77 -13.46
CA GLY A 277 11.86 14.77 -13.54
C GLY A 277 12.35 13.34 -13.29
N GLU A 278 13.52 12.98 -13.81
CA GLU A 278 14.16 11.66 -13.57
C GLU A 278 14.56 11.49 -12.10
N MET A 279 15.23 12.48 -11.51
CA MET A 279 15.60 12.46 -10.08
C MET A 279 14.36 12.39 -9.19
N MET A 280 13.34 13.18 -9.48
CA MET A 280 12.04 13.16 -8.77
C MET A 280 11.36 11.80 -8.84
N ASN A 281 11.48 11.11 -9.97
CA ASN A 281 10.90 9.78 -10.16
C ASN A 281 11.64 8.69 -9.39
N ILE A 282 12.98 8.73 -9.41
CA ILE A 282 13.84 7.79 -8.68
C ILE A 282 13.68 7.95 -7.16
N THR A 283 13.55 9.19 -6.70
CA THR A 283 13.47 9.55 -5.27
C THR A 283 12.06 9.48 -4.67
N PHE A 284 11.03 9.18 -5.47
CA PHE A 284 9.65 9.11 -4.99
C PHE A 284 9.47 8.24 -3.73
N PRO A 285 10.08 7.04 -3.60
CA PRO A 285 10.00 6.26 -2.36
C PRO A 285 10.56 6.95 -1.12
N LEU A 286 11.75 7.56 -1.24
CA LEU A 286 12.39 8.26 -0.14
C LEU A 286 11.53 9.44 0.32
N ARG A 287 11.12 10.27 -0.65
CA ARG A 287 10.26 11.42 -0.39
C ARG A 287 8.92 11.03 0.21
N ARG A 288 8.28 9.98 -0.31
CA ARG A 288 6.97 9.56 0.19
C ARG A 288 7.07 8.99 1.60
N LYS A 289 8.14 8.24 1.90
CA LYS A 289 8.46 7.78 3.25
C LYS A 289 8.62 8.97 4.20
N GLU A 290 9.45 9.95 3.86
CA GLU A 290 9.67 11.17 4.64
C GLU A 290 8.36 11.93 4.92
N ILE A 291 7.55 12.17 3.89
CA ILE A 291 6.29 12.92 4.03
C ILE A 291 5.27 12.17 4.90
N VAL A 292 5.11 10.86 4.71
CA VAL A 292 4.09 10.07 5.43
C VAL A 292 4.51 9.77 6.87
N GLU A 293 5.79 9.43 7.09
CA GLU A 293 6.29 9.04 8.42
C GLU A 293 6.58 10.27 9.29
N ASN A 294 7.19 11.32 8.74
CA ASN A 294 7.63 12.48 9.53
C ASN A 294 6.61 13.62 9.58
N GLN A 295 5.65 13.66 8.64
CA GLN A 295 4.67 14.74 8.49
C GLN A 295 5.31 16.15 8.59
N PRO A 296 6.36 16.42 7.79
CA PRO A 296 7.09 17.67 7.84
C PRO A 296 6.23 18.87 7.40
N LEU A 297 6.60 20.06 7.86
CA LEU A 297 5.96 21.31 7.43
C LEU A 297 6.25 21.58 5.95
N ALA A 298 5.36 22.29 5.26
CA ALA A 298 5.51 22.70 3.87
C ALA A 298 6.83 23.47 3.63
N ALA A 299 7.31 24.26 4.60
CA ALA A 299 8.60 24.92 4.54
C ALA A 299 9.77 23.92 4.47
N GLU A 300 9.75 22.89 5.31
CA GLU A 300 10.77 21.83 5.36
C GLU A 300 10.74 20.99 4.08
N VAL A 301 9.54 20.67 3.58
CA VAL A 301 9.37 20.01 2.28
C VAL A 301 9.93 20.87 1.16
N LYS A 302 9.81 22.20 1.22
CA LYS A 302 10.35 23.12 0.20
C LYS A 302 11.88 23.13 0.19
N GLU A 303 12.51 23.08 1.36
CA GLU A 303 13.96 22.97 1.49
C GLU A 303 14.46 21.63 0.96
N GLY A 304 13.78 20.54 1.34
CA GLY A 304 14.15 19.17 0.98
C GLY A 304 13.83 18.75 -0.46
N TRP A 305 12.72 19.26 -0.99
CA TRP A 305 12.12 18.87 -2.27
C TRP A 305 11.61 20.11 -3.03
N PRO A 306 12.48 21.08 -3.35
CA PRO A 306 12.08 22.35 -3.97
C PRO A 306 11.35 22.18 -5.31
N ALA A 307 11.66 21.09 -6.03
CA ALA A 307 10.99 20.74 -7.27
C ALA A 307 9.49 20.44 -7.08
N LEU A 308 9.03 19.95 -5.91
CA LEU A 308 7.60 19.71 -5.64
C LEU A 308 6.76 20.99 -5.59
N PHE A 309 7.39 22.16 -5.50
CA PHE A 309 6.71 23.47 -5.55
C PHE A 309 6.66 24.02 -6.98
N LYS A 310 6.79 23.14 -7.97
CA LYS A 310 6.67 23.47 -9.39
C LYS A 310 5.53 22.67 -9.97
N GLU A 311 4.63 23.36 -10.66
CA GLU A 311 3.41 22.83 -11.26
C GLU A 311 3.61 21.48 -11.97
N GLN A 312 4.62 21.38 -12.83
CA GLN A 312 4.93 20.15 -13.57
C GLN A 312 5.21 18.94 -12.65
N GLN A 313 5.86 19.17 -11.50
CA GLN A 313 6.16 18.11 -10.55
C GLN A 313 4.99 17.83 -9.61
N ILE A 314 4.15 18.83 -9.30
CA ILE A 314 2.90 18.62 -8.56
C ILE A 314 2.00 17.66 -9.35
N GLU A 315 1.82 17.93 -10.65
CA GLU A 315 1.05 17.06 -11.54
C GLU A 315 1.65 15.64 -11.62
N ALA A 316 2.98 15.55 -11.78
CA ALA A 316 3.66 14.26 -11.85
C ALA A 316 3.56 13.46 -10.54
N GLU A 317 3.70 14.12 -9.39
CA GLU A 317 3.60 13.51 -8.07
C GLU A 317 2.18 13.02 -7.78
N PHE A 318 1.19 13.87 -8.08
CA PHE A 318 -0.21 13.50 -8.00
C PHE A 318 -0.52 12.27 -8.85
N ALA A 319 -0.03 12.24 -10.09
CA ALA A 319 -0.22 11.10 -10.99
C ALA A 319 0.51 9.83 -10.50
N ARG A 320 1.64 9.93 -9.78
CA ARG A 320 2.30 8.77 -9.16
C ARG A 320 1.45 8.16 -8.04
N LEU A 321 0.78 9.00 -7.26
CA LEU A 321 -0.08 8.60 -6.15
C LEU A 321 -1.44 8.08 -6.61
N THR A 322 -2.11 8.77 -7.53
CA THR A 322 -3.51 8.47 -7.87
C THR A 322 -3.67 7.70 -9.17
N SER A 323 -2.63 7.68 -10.02
CA SER A 323 -2.69 7.26 -11.43
C SER A 323 -3.67 8.09 -12.28
N VAL A 324 -4.06 9.28 -11.80
CA VAL A 324 -4.97 10.21 -12.48
C VAL A 324 -4.21 11.46 -12.91
N ASP A 325 -4.55 11.97 -14.08
CA ASP A 325 -4.05 13.26 -14.58
C ASP A 325 -4.78 14.40 -13.84
N LEU A 326 -4.02 15.18 -13.05
CA LEU A 326 -4.55 16.19 -12.14
C LEU A 326 -5.47 17.20 -12.85
N LYS A 327 -4.91 17.97 -13.79
CA LYS A 327 -5.64 19.02 -14.49
C LYS A 327 -6.72 18.45 -15.38
N LYS A 328 -6.41 17.42 -16.18
CA LYS A 328 -7.38 16.87 -17.12
C LYS A 328 -8.60 16.33 -16.40
N SER A 329 -8.42 15.58 -15.32
CA SER A 329 -9.55 15.05 -14.54
C SER A 329 -10.36 16.17 -13.90
N PHE A 330 -9.70 17.12 -13.22
CA PHE A 330 -10.37 18.23 -12.55
C PHE A 330 -11.18 19.09 -13.52
N PHE A 331 -10.57 19.57 -14.61
CA PHE A 331 -11.24 20.45 -15.56
C PHE A 331 -12.33 19.76 -16.36
N SER A 332 -12.11 18.51 -16.78
CA SER A 332 -13.16 17.77 -17.50
C SER A 332 -14.37 17.47 -16.62
N GLY A 333 -14.16 17.10 -15.36
CA GLY A 333 -15.25 16.93 -14.40
C GLY A 333 -15.96 18.24 -14.09
N LEU A 334 -15.21 19.32 -13.92
CA LEU A 334 -15.78 20.65 -13.70
C LEU A 334 -16.66 21.07 -14.89
N ASP A 335 -16.17 20.94 -16.12
CA ASP A 335 -16.94 21.26 -17.34
C ASP A 335 -18.19 20.40 -17.49
N GLN A 336 -18.08 19.10 -17.18
CA GLN A 336 -19.20 18.17 -17.24
C GLN A 336 -20.32 18.57 -16.27
N HIS A 337 -19.97 19.01 -15.07
CA HIS A 337 -20.95 19.39 -14.04
C HIS A 337 -21.33 20.87 -14.06
N LEU A 338 -20.60 21.71 -14.78
CA LEU A 338 -20.77 23.16 -14.84
C LEU A 338 -22.22 23.59 -15.15
N PRO A 339 -22.93 23.02 -16.15
CA PRO A 339 -24.31 23.42 -16.44
C PRO A 339 -25.25 23.22 -15.24
N ARG A 340 -25.13 22.06 -14.59
CA ARG A 340 -25.97 21.70 -13.43
C ARG A 340 -25.63 22.55 -12.21
N PHE A 341 -24.35 22.86 -12.00
CA PHE A 341 -23.97 23.81 -10.95
C PHE A 341 -24.56 25.19 -11.22
N LEU A 342 -24.44 25.72 -12.44
CA LEU A 342 -25.02 27.01 -12.80
C LEU A 342 -26.53 27.05 -12.57
N GLU A 343 -27.27 25.99 -12.89
CA GLU A 343 -28.70 25.87 -12.57
C GLU A 343 -28.97 25.94 -11.06
N LEU A 344 -28.20 25.20 -10.26
CA LEU A 344 -28.31 25.20 -8.79
C LEU A 344 -27.99 26.59 -8.20
N PHE A 345 -26.95 27.26 -8.70
CA PHE A 345 -26.58 28.61 -8.27
C PHE A 345 -27.63 29.64 -8.70
N LYS A 346 -28.19 29.54 -9.92
CA LYS A 346 -29.33 30.38 -10.37
C LYS A 346 -30.57 30.17 -9.51
N ALA A 347 -30.87 28.94 -9.08
CA ALA A 347 -31.97 28.65 -8.15
C ALA A 347 -31.72 29.21 -6.74
N LYS A 348 -30.46 29.27 -6.29
CA LYS A 348 -30.07 29.84 -4.99
C LYS A 348 -29.88 31.36 -5.00
N SER A 349 -29.66 31.98 -6.17
CA SER A 349 -29.30 33.39 -6.30
C SER A 349 -30.34 34.35 -5.72
N GLY A 350 -31.61 33.95 -5.67
CA GLY A 350 -32.68 34.69 -5.00
C GLY A 350 -32.44 34.95 -3.50
N LYS A 351 -31.44 34.30 -2.88
CA LYS A 351 -31.07 34.46 -1.48
C LYS A 351 -29.75 35.22 -1.25
N SER A 352 -28.99 35.56 -2.29
CA SER A 352 -27.73 36.31 -2.20
C SER A 352 -27.60 37.34 -3.32
N ALA A 353 -27.58 38.63 -2.95
CA ALA A 353 -27.49 39.74 -3.90
C ALA A 353 -26.15 39.75 -4.67
N GLY A 354 -25.05 39.32 -4.05
CA GLY A 354 -23.73 39.22 -4.68
C GLY A 354 -23.68 38.14 -5.76
N LEU A 355 -24.17 36.94 -5.44
CA LEU A 355 -24.25 35.82 -6.38
C LEU A 355 -25.17 36.14 -7.56
N SER A 356 -26.29 36.82 -7.31
CA SER A 356 -27.20 37.31 -8.36
C SER A 356 -26.53 38.30 -9.33
N ARG A 357 -25.62 39.16 -8.84
CA ARG A 357 -24.89 40.12 -9.67
C ARG A 357 -23.84 39.45 -10.55
N GLN A 358 -23.08 38.50 -9.97
CA GLN A 358 -22.10 37.69 -10.71
C GLN A 358 -22.78 36.84 -11.81
N LEU A 359 -23.89 36.17 -11.48
CA LEU A 359 -24.63 35.33 -12.44
C LEU A 359 -25.24 36.10 -13.62
N LYS A 360 -25.65 37.37 -13.42
CA LYS A 360 -26.20 38.21 -14.50
C LYS A 360 -25.17 38.61 -15.56
N CYS A 361 -23.89 38.67 -15.20
CA CYS A 361 -22.80 38.96 -16.14
C CYS A 361 -22.26 37.71 -16.85
N LEU A 362 -22.82 36.52 -16.61
CA LEU A 362 -22.27 35.26 -17.13
C LEU A 362 -22.79 34.84 -18.51
N ASP A 363 -23.96 35.32 -18.95
CA ASP A 363 -24.62 34.77 -20.14
C ASP A 363 -23.74 34.92 -21.42
N ASP A 364 -22.92 35.98 -21.52
CA ASP A 364 -21.93 36.21 -22.59
C ASP A 364 -20.45 35.98 -22.19
N SER A 365 -20.20 35.43 -21.00
CA SER A 365 -18.83 35.27 -20.46
C SER A 365 -18.14 33.97 -20.89
N SER A 366 -16.80 33.99 -20.93
CA SER A 366 -15.97 32.83 -21.24
C SER A 366 -16.18 31.67 -20.24
N ILE A 367 -15.90 30.44 -20.67
CA ILE A 367 -15.99 29.24 -19.81
C ILE A 367 -15.14 29.41 -18.53
N LEU A 368 -13.99 30.08 -18.63
CA LEU A 368 -13.13 30.42 -17.49
C LEU A 368 -13.87 31.25 -16.44
N ARG A 369 -14.56 32.32 -16.83
CA ARG A 369 -15.38 33.12 -15.90
C ARG A 369 -16.52 32.31 -15.29
N LYS A 370 -17.14 31.42 -16.06
CA LYS A 370 -18.21 30.53 -15.56
C LYS A 370 -17.68 29.54 -14.51
N ARG A 371 -16.48 28.98 -14.71
CA ARG A 371 -15.81 28.10 -13.73
C ARG A 371 -15.52 28.82 -12.42
N SER A 372 -15.00 30.05 -12.48
CA SER A 372 -14.66 30.84 -11.29
C SER A 372 -15.87 31.24 -10.44
N VAL A 373 -17.08 31.36 -11.02
CA VAL A 373 -18.31 31.68 -10.26
C VAL A 373 -18.90 30.44 -9.57
N VAL A 374 -18.63 29.25 -10.09
CA VAL A 374 -19.18 27.97 -9.57
C VAL A 374 -18.30 27.37 -8.48
N LEU A 375 -17.00 27.68 -8.49
CA LEU A 375 -16.11 27.34 -7.39
C LEU A 375 -16.36 28.31 -6.21
N PRO A 376 -16.45 27.79 -4.98
CA PRO A 376 -17.01 28.54 -3.86
C PRO A 376 -16.27 29.85 -3.58
N ASP A 377 -17.03 30.95 -3.59
CA ASP A 377 -16.73 32.20 -2.87
C ASP A 377 -17.27 32.02 -1.43
N ASP A 378 -16.70 31.07 -0.69
CA ASP A 378 -17.13 30.74 0.68
C ASP A 378 -16.43 31.69 1.67
N PRO A 379 -17.16 32.40 2.56
CA PRO A 379 -16.57 33.24 3.62
C PRO A 379 -15.67 32.49 4.64
N SER A 380 -15.51 31.17 4.51
CA SER A 380 -14.48 30.39 5.21
C SER A 380 -13.05 30.93 4.97
N ASN A 381 -12.15 30.80 5.95
CA ASN A 381 -10.76 31.28 5.90
C ASN A 381 -9.90 30.69 4.75
N ALA A 382 -10.44 29.75 3.97
CA ALA A 382 -9.74 29.03 2.91
C ALA A 382 -9.83 29.69 1.52
N PHE A 383 -10.74 30.64 1.30
CA PHE A 383 -10.76 31.48 0.10
C PHE A 383 -10.72 32.94 0.54
N LYS A 384 -9.51 33.50 0.60
CA LYS A 384 -9.30 34.86 1.12
C LYS A 384 -9.05 35.81 -0.03
N THR A 385 -9.82 36.89 -0.09
CA THR A 385 -9.56 38.02 -0.98
C THR A 385 -8.86 39.12 -0.22
N VAL A 386 -7.78 39.67 -0.79
CA VAL A 386 -6.97 40.76 -0.21
C VAL A 386 -6.78 41.87 -1.22
N GLN A 387 -6.48 43.07 -0.74
CA GLN A 387 -6.12 44.18 -1.62
C GLN A 387 -4.61 44.18 -1.88
N ALA A 388 -4.20 44.63 -3.06
CA ALA A 388 -2.79 44.66 -3.48
C ALA A 388 -1.86 45.48 -2.56
N ILE A 389 -2.42 46.31 -1.69
CA ILE A 389 -1.71 47.16 -0.72
C ILE A 389 -1.42 46.46 0.61
N ASP A 390 -1.96 45.26 0.86
CA ASP A 390 -1.81 44.55 2.12
C ASP A 390 -0.45 43.81 2.21
N GLU A 391 0.20 43.85 3.38
CA GLU A 391 1.44 43.08 3.61
C GLU A 391 1.18 41.57 3.70
N GLU A 392 2.08 40.76 3.11
CA GLU A 392 1.92 39.30 2.97
C GLU A 392 1.64 38.56 4.28
N ALA A 393 2.39 38.89 5.32
CA ALA A 393 2.25 38.29 6.64
C ALA A 393 0.89 38.58 7.31
N THR A 394 0.19 39.62 6.88
CA THR A 394 -1.11 40.01 7.44
C THR A 394 -2.22 39.11 6.94
N PHE A 395 -2.11 38.63 5.70
CA PHE A 395 -3.16 37.86 5.09
C PHE A 395 -2.97 36.36 5.13
N THR A 396 -1.74 35.85 5.20
CA THR A 396 -1.50 34.41 5.34
C THR A 396 -1.75 33.91 6.77
N ARG A 397 -1.69 34.80 7.77
CA ARG A 397 -1.92 34.46 9.18
C ARG A 397 -3.28 33.80 9.39
N GLY A 398 -3.27 32.62 10.03
CA GLY A 398 -4.46 31.82 10.31
C GLY A 398 -5.02 31.03 9.12
N MET A 399 -4.39 31.11 7.94
CA MET A 399 -4.80 30.40 6.74
C MET A 399 -3.96 29.13 6.56
N GLN A 400 -4.47 28.01 7.07
CA GLN A 400 -3.77 26.72 7.05
C GLN A 400 -3.75 26.09 5.65
N VAL A 401 -4.84 26.18 4.88
CA VAL A 401 -4.93 25.68 3.51
C VAL A 401 -5.89 26.58 2.75
N GLY A 402 -5.49 27.07 1.57
CA GLY A 402 -6.44 27.74 0.71
C GLY A 402 -5.87 28.48 -0.48
N VAL A 403 -6.72 29.30 -1.11
CA VAL A 403 -6.39 30.13 -2.26
C VAL A 403 -6.57 31.61 -1.90
N LEU A 404 -5.54 32.39 -2.17
CA LEU A 404 -5.50 33.83 -1.99
C LEU A 404 -5.76 34.53 -3.32
N LEU A 405 -6.63 35.53 -3.30
CA LEU A 405 -6.95 36.39 -4.44
C LEU A 405 -6.54 37.82 -4.14
N VAL A 406 -5.60 38.35 -4.90
CA VAL A 406 -5.17 39.75 -4.79
C VAL A 406 -5.98 40.59 -5.77
N LYS A 407 -6.67 41.61 -5.26
CA LYS A 407 -7.47 42.54 -6.05
C LYS A 407 -6.83 43.93 -6.11
N ASP A 408 -6.97 44.55 -7.28
CA ASP A 408 -6.80 45.99 -7.48
C ASP A 408 -8.15 46.57 -7.95
N GLY A 409 -8.85 47.26 -7.05
CA GLY A 409 -10.25 47.64 -7.28
C GLY A 409 -11.19 46.42 -7.34
N GLU A 410 -11.94 46.27 -8.44
CA GLU A 410 -12.82 45.12 -8.68
C GLU A 410 -12.12 43.96 -9.42
N ASP A 411 -10.92 44.20 -9.96
CA ASP A 411 -10.19 43.23 -10.78
C ASP A 411 -9.27 42.34 -9.93
N ILE A 412 -9.24 41.05 -10.24
CA ILE A 412 -8.29 40.10 -9.65
C ILE A 412 -7.00 40.17 -10.46
N ILE A 413 -5.91 40.56 -9.81
CA ILE A 413 -4.59 40.75 -10.45
C ILE A 413 -3.62 39.59 -10.21
N ALA A 414 -3.80 38.84 -9.12
CA ALA A 414 -2.98 37.67 -8.83
C ALA A 414 -3.77 36.62 -8.02
N THR A 415 -3.44 35.35 -8.24
CA THR A 415 -3.97 34.21 -7.47
C THR A 415 -2.80 33.44 -6.88
N SER A 416 -2.87 33.03 -5.62
CA SER A 416 -1.79 32.27 -4.96
C SER A 416 -2.34 31.13 -4.13
N VAL A 417 -1.58 30.04 -4.00
CA VAL A 417 -1.92 28.92 -3.12
C VAL A 417 -1.18 29.07 -1.79
N ILE A 418 -1.92 28.94 -0.70
CA ILE A 418 -1.44 29.00 0.67
C ILE A 418 -1.49 27.60 1.30
N LEU A 419 -0.39 27.20 1.94
CA LEU A 419 -0.33 26.07 2.86
C LEU A 419 0.42 26.51 4.11
N GLU A 420 -0.09 26.13 5.28
CA GLU A 420 0.53 26.39 6.59
C GLU A 420 0.93 27.86 6.78
N GLU A 421 0.04 28.78 6.42
CA GLU A 421 0.25 30.23 6.52
C GLU A 421 1.38 30.79 5.65
N GLN A 422 1.79 30.05 4.62
CA GLN A 422 2.83 30.46 3.67
C GLN A 422 2.33 30.39 2.22
N VAL A 423 2.75 31.37 1.41
CA VAL A 423 2.56 31.32 -0.04
C VAL A 423 3.48 30.23 -0.62
N VAL A 424 2.88 29.14 -1.07
CA VAL A 424 3.61 28.01 -1.66
C VAL A 424 3.67 28.08 -3.18
N LEU A 425 2.65 28.63 -3.83
CA LEU A 425 2.61 28.89 -5.27
C LEU A 425 2.07 30.31 -5.52
N PRO A 426 2.96 31.29 -5.79
CA PRO A 426 2.55 32.62 -6.19
C PRO A 426 2.13 32.66 -7.67
N ASP A 427 1.35 33.68 -8.04
CA ASP A 427 1.04 34.06 -9.43
C ASP A 427 0.47 32.94 -10.31
N VAL A 428 -0.45 32.16 -9.75
CA VAL A 428 -1.21 31.13 -10.49
C VAL A 428 -2.22 31.81 -11.43
N GLU A 429 -2.44 31.18 -12.59
CA GLU A 429 -3.23 31.72 -13.70
C GLU A 429 -4.66 32.14 -13.29
N ASP A 430 -5.39 31.28 -12.60
CA ASP A 430 -6.75 31.56 -12.13
C ASP A 430 -7.15 30.67 -10.93
N ILE A 431 -8.35 30.94 -10.39
CA ILE A 431 -8.93 30.21 -9.26
C ILE A 431 -9.05 28.71 -9.53
N PRO A 432 -9.70 28.24 -10.64
CA PRO A 432 -9.73 26.82 -10.99
C PRO A 432 -8.35 26.15 -11.02
N HIS A 433 -7.35 26.79 -11.61
CA HIS A 433 -5.98 26.30 -11.68
C HIS A 433 -5.36 26.21 -10.27
N ALA A 434 -5.55 27.23 -9.44
CA ALA A 434 -5.07 27.23 -8.05
C ALA A 434 -5.71 26.11 -7.22
N ILE A 435 -7.01 25.86 -7.37
CA ILE A 435 -7.70 24.76 -6.69
C ILE A 435 -7.21 23.40 -7.18
N ALA A 436 -6.98 23.23 -8.49
CA ALA A 436 -6.43 22.00 -9.03
C ALA A 436 -5.00 21.73 -8.50
N LEU A 437 -4.14 22.76 -8.44
CA LEU A 437 -2.79 22.62 -7.88
C LEU A 437 -2.82 22.37 -6.38
N LEU A 438 -3.73 23.01 -5.65
CA LEU A 438 -3.95 22.77 -4.23
C LEU A 438 -4.37 21.32 -3.98
N MET A 439 -5.29 20.76 -4.78
CA MET A 439 -5.62 19.33 -4.75
C MET A 439 -4.38 18.46 -4.96
N GLY A 440 -3.52 18.81 -5.92
CA GLY A 440 -2.26 18.14 -6.16
C GLY A 440 -1.34 18.12 -4.93
N LEU A 441 -1.17 19.28 -4.30
CA LEU A 441 -0.33 19.46 -3.11
C LEU A 441 -0.86 18.72 -1.88
N LEU A 442 -2.17 18.74 -1.63
CA LEU A 442 -2.77 18.01 -0.50
C LEU A 442 -2.46 16.50 -0.57
N PHE A 443 -2.56 15.92 -1.76
CA PHE A 443 -2.16 14.53 -1.98
C PHE A 443 -0.64 14.33 -1.86
N ALA A 444 0.16 15.19 -2.49
CA ALA A 444 1.61 15.09 -2.47
C ALA A 444 2.16 15.14 -1.04
N PHE A 445 1.65 16.05 -0.22
CA PHE A 445 2.11 16.31 1.16
C PHE A 445 1.36 15.48 2.21
N ASN A 446 0.42 14.63 1.79
CA ASN A 446 -0.41 13.82 2.70
C ASN A 446 -1.19 14.67 3.72
N ILE A 447 -1.67 15.84 3.30
CA ILE A 447 -2.40 16.77 4.17
C ILE A 447 -3.89 16.43 4.14
N ASP A 448 -4.48 16.25 5.32
CA ASP A 448 -5.91 16.05 5.48
C ASP A 448 -6.71 17.29 5.05
N TYR A 449 -7.93 17.05 4.54
CA TYR A 449 -8.80 18.16 4.18
C TYR A 449 -9.18 19.00 5.40
N PRO A 450 -9.12 20.34 5.30
CA PRO A 450 -9.56 21.22 6.37
C PRO A 450 -10.98 20.87 6.80
N LYS A 451 -11.23 20.76 8.10
CA LYS A 451 -12.52 20.31 8.64
C LYS A 451 -13.71 21.10 8.09
N GLU A 452 -13.53 22.42 7.93
CA GLU A 452 -14.54 23.34 7.40
C GLU A 452 -14.87 23.09 5.91
N LEU A 453 -13.89 22.63 5.14
CA LEU A 453 -14.00 22.41 3.69
C LEU A 453 -13.99 20.94 3.28
N ARG A 454 -14.04 20.01 4.24
CA ARG A 454 -13.94 18.57 3.99
C ARG A 454 -14.87 18.12 2.84
N TYR A 455 -16.13 18.52 2.89
CA TYR A 455 -17.11 18.13 1.87
C TYR A 455 -16.84 18.77 0.51
N THR A 456 -16.32 19.98 0.47
CA THR A 456 -15.93 20.68 -0.77
C THR A 456 -14.80 19.93 -1.46
N PHE A 457 -13.74 19.59 -0.72
CA PHE A 457 -12.62 18.82 -1.24
C PHE A 457 -13.03 17.37 -1.59
N GLU A 458 -13.93 16.74 -0.84
CA GLU A 458 -14.49 15.43 -1.20
C GLU A 458 -15.29 15.48 -2.52
N VAL A 459 -16.02 16.57 -2.79
CA VAL A 459 -16.70 16.77 -4.09
C VAL A 459 -15.67 16.91 -5.20
N PHE A 460 -14.60 17.70 -5.02
CA PHE A 460 -13.54 17.82 -6.01
C PHE A 460 -12.90 16.44 -6.29
N GLN A 461 -12.52 15.71 -5.24
CA GLN A 461 -11.91 14.40 -5.37
C GLN A 461 -12.83 13.37 -6.05
N LYS A 462 -14.04 13.17 -5.51
CA LYS A 462 -14.91 12.05 -5.91
C LYS A 462 -15.78 12.38 -7.12
N VAL A 463 -16.33 13.59 -7.18
CA VAL A 463 -17.27 13.99 -8.25
C VAL A 463 -16.51 14.51 -9.46
N LEU A 464 -15.57 15.45 -9.27
CA LEU A 464 -14.86 16.02 -10.41
C LEU A 464 -13.75 15.09 -10.93
N MET A 465 -12.96 14.50 -10.03
CA MET A 465 -11.77 13.74 -10.41
C MET A 465 -11.97 12.21 -10.43
N ASN A 466 -13.10 11.72 -9.93
CA ASN A 466 -13.42 10.28 -9.85
C ASN A 466 -12.36 9.44 -9.12
N ILE A 467 -11.85 9.97 -8.00
CA ILE A 467 -10.81 9.31 -7.18
C ILE A 467 -11.45 8.72 -5.93
N GLY A 468 -11.36 7.41 -5.79
CA GLY A 468 -11.88 6.66 -4.64
C GLY A 468 -13.39 6.47 -4.61
N GLY A 469 -14.06 6.68 -5.74
CA GLY A 469 -15.44 6.31 -6.01
C GLY A 469 -15.55 5.04 -6.84
#